data_AF-A0A0E3C1X4-F1
#
_entry.id   AF-A0A0E3C1X4-F1
#
_cell.length_a   1.000
_cell.length_b   1.000
_cell.length_c   1.000
_cell.angle_alpha   90.00
_cell.angle_beta   90.00
_cell.angle_gamma   90.00
#
_symmetry.space_group_name_H-M   'P 1'
#
loop_
_entity.id
_entity.type
_entity.pdbx_description
1 polymer ?
#
loop_
_entity_poly.entity_id
_entity_poly.type
_entity_poly.pdbx_seq_one_letter_code
_entity_poly.pdbx_strand_id
1 'polypeptide(L)'
;MRALLSKSAAKPVPTTNKTSYAIYEMRRWERYCNAGQGMTEQDWKFVTQAKGEVPAEAMSSCSRPNHNYQGYKDAWKAFCSGTTISESQQDIVRNSTRPASIKSCKGKL
;
A
#
# COMPACT_ATOMS: atom_id res chain seq x y z
N MET A 1 13.18 18.06 -59.83
CA MET A 1 13.74 17.29 -58.69
C MET A 1 12.67 17.21 -57.61
N ARG A 2 12.08 16.03 -57.34
CA ARG A 2 11.09 15.85 -56.27
C ARG A 2 11.80 15.22 -55.07
N ALA A 3 11.94 15.97 -53.98
CA ALA A 3 12.45 15.45 -52.72
C ALA A 3 11.35 14.63 -52.02
N LEU A 4 11.61 13.33 -51.79
CA LEU A 4 10.79 12.47 -50.95
C LEU A 4 11.23 12.67 -49.50
N LEU A 5 10.46 13.42 -48.72
CA LEU A 5 10.64 13.50 -47.27
C LEU A 5 9.89 12.32 -46.61
N SER A 6 10.65 11.31 -46.19
CA SER A 6 10.18 10.23 -45.31
C SER A 6 9.72 10.80 -43.97
N LYS A 7 8.40 10.85 -43.75
CA LYS A 7 7.85 11.07 -42.41
C LYS A 7 7.98 9.76 -41.63
N SER A 8 9.02 9.66 -40.80
CA SER A 8 9.11 8.63 -39.78
C SER A 8 7.99 8.86 -38.76
N ALA A 9 7.04 7.93 -38.66
CA ALA A 9 5.97 7.98 -37.69
C ALA A 9 6.56 7.77 -36.29
N ALA A 10 6.61 8.84 -35.49
CA ALA A 10 6.90 8.72 -34.07
C ALA A 10 5.86 7.78 -33.45
N LYS A 11 6.34 6.72 -32.77
CA LYS A 11 5.48 5.84 -31.97
C LYS A 11 4.72 6.71 -30.96
N PRO A 12 3.41 6.53 -30.78
CA PRO A 12 2.69 7.28 -29.76
C PRO A 12 3.33 6.99 -28.41
N VAL A 13 3.84 8.05 -27.77
CA VAL A 13 4.21 8.02 -26.35
C VAL A 13 2.96 7.58 -25.59
N PRO A 14 3.03 6.59 -24.68
CA PRO A 14 1.90 6.25 -23.85
C PRO A 14 1.57 7.49 -23.02
N THR A 15 0.54 8.23 -23.43
CA THR A 15 -0.12 9.18 -22.56
C THR A 15 -0.81 8.33 -21.51
N THR A 16 -0.16 8.19 -20.36
CA THR A 16 -0.78 7.66 -19.15
C THR A 16 -1.94 8.60 -18.83
N ASN A 17 -3.11 8.32 -19.42
CA ASN A 17 -4.35 9.01 -19.09
C ASN A 17 -4.54 8.82 -17.59
N LYS A 18 -4.45 9.94 -16.87
CA LYS A 18 -4.54 10.04 -15.41
C LYS A 18 -5.91 9.57 -14.94
N THR A 19 -5.98 8.26 -14.73
CA THR A 19 -6.49 7.57 -13.54
C THR A 19 -7.68 8.21 -12.83
N SER A 20 -8.90 7.82 -13.23
CA SER A 20 -9.94 7.60 -12.23
C SER A 20 -9.50 6.38 -11.40
N TYR A 21 -9.04 6.57 -10.17
CA TYR A 21 -8.77 5.44 -9.28
C TYR A 21 -10.03 4.60 -9.16
N ALA A 22 -9.92 3.28 -9.36
CA ALA A 22 -11.04 2.42 -9.10
C ALA A 22 -11.42 2.54 -7.60
N ILE A 23 -12.72 2.47 -7.26
CA ILE A 23 -13.22 2.58 -5.87
C ILE A 23 -12.40 1.71 -4.90
N TYR A 24 -11.94 0.55 -5.37
CA TYR A 24 -11.15 -0.36 -4.57
C TYR A 24 -9.77 0.20 -4.18
N GLU A 25 -9.07 0.88 -5.09
CA GLU A 25 -7.77 1.49 -4.84
C GLU A 25 -7.89 2.70 -3.90
N MET A 26 -8.96 3.48 -4.03
CA MET A 26 -9.30 4.58 -3.12
C MET A 26 -9.38 4.11 -1.68
N ARG A 27 -10.12 3.02 -1.43
CA ARG A 27 -10.26 2.44 -0.08
C ARG A 27 -8.95 1.98 0.53
N ARG A 28 -7.96 1.60 -0.30
CA ARG A 28 -6.63 1.23 0.22
C ARG A 28 -5.88 2.47 0.70
N TRP A 29 -5.93 3.54 -0.07
CA TRP A 29 -5.36 4.83 0.33
C TRP A 29 -6.06 5.42 1.55
N GLU A 30 -7.38 5.27 1.68
CA GLU A 30 -8.13 5.64 2.89
C GLU A 30 -7.57 4.97 4.15
N ARG A 31 -7.37 3.65 4.12
CA ARG A 31 -6.78 2.93 5.26
C ARG A 31 -5.34 3.34 5.54
N TYR A 32 -4.53 3.50 4.49
CA TYR A 32 -3.15 3.97 4.63
C TYR A 32 -3.09 5.39 5.23
N CYS A 33 -3.99 6.28 4.81
CA CYS A 33 -4.05 7.66 5.27
C CYS A 33 -4.82 7.88 6.56
N ASN A 34 -5.44 6.82 7.10
CA ASN A 34 -6.01 6.77 8.44
C ASN A 34 -5.02 6.09 9.42
N ALA A 35 -3.77 6.54 9.42
CA ALA A 35 -2.68 6.00 10.26
C ALA A 35 -2.44 4.48 10.10
N GLY A 36 -2.85 3.90 8.97
CA GLY A 36 -2.75 2.45 8.72
C GLY A 36 -3.85 1.61 9.37
N GLN A 37 -4.90 2.23 9.91
CA GLN A 37 -6.00 1.50 10.53
C GLN A 37 -6.71 0.58 9.53
N GLY A 38 -6.91 -0.67 9.94
CA GLY A 38 -7.54 -1.73 9.16
C GLY A 38 -6.70 -2.23 8.00
N MET A 39 -5.43 -1.81 7.84
CA MET A 39 -4.63 -2.24 6.70
C MET A 39 -4.48 -3.76 6.65
N THR A 40 -4.68 -4.30 5.46
CA THR A 40 -4.44 -5.71 5.12
C THR A 40 -3.06 -5.88 4.48
N GLU A 41 -2.59 -7.13 4.39
CA GLU A 41 -1.34 -7.44 3.67
C GLU A 41 -1.38 -6.95 2.21
N GLN A 42 -2.55 -6.98 1.56
CA GLN A 42 -2.72 -6.51 0.18
C GLN A 42 -2.64 -4.98 0.09
N ASP A 43 -3.16 -4.26 1.10
CA ASP A 43 -3.02 -2.80 1.17
C ASP A 43 -1.56 -2.42 1.31
N TRP A 44 -0.83 -3.11 2.18
CA TRP A 44 0.60 -2.90 2.34
C TRP A 44 1.38 -3.17 1.07
N LYS A 45 1.09 -4.26 0.35
CA LYS A 45 1.71 -4.55 -0.95
C LYS A 45 1.43 -3.44 -1.95
N PHE A 46 0.18 -2.99 -2.04
CA PHE A 46 -0.23 -1.92 -2.93
C PHE A 46 0.51 -0.61 -2.65
N VAL A 47 0.48 -0.12 -1.40
CA VAL A 47 1.15 1.15 -1.07
C VAL A 47 2.68 1.05 -1.15
N THR A 48 3.25 -0.14 -0.91
CA THR A 48 4.69 -0.37 -1.07
C THR A 48 5.10 -0.32 -2.54
N GLN A 49 4.31 -0.92 -3.44
CA GLN A 49 4.54 -0.84 -4.89
C GLN A 49 4.41 0.60 -5.40
N ALA A 50 3.46 1.35 -4.86
CA ALA A 50 3.30 2.79 -5.09
C ALA A 50 4.29 3.66 -4.30
N LYS A 51 5.27 3.08 -3.59
CA LYS A 51 6.28 3.81 -2.77
C LYS A 51 5.69 4.76 -1.73
N GLY A 52 4.45 4.56 -1.31
CA GLY A 52 3.71 5.46 -0.43
C GLY A 52 3.38 6.82 -1.07
N GLU A 53 3.49 6.94 -2.40
CA GLU A 53 3.13 8.13 -3.16
C GLU A 53 1.61 8.17 -3.30
N VAL A 54 0.96 8.84 -2.33
CA VAL A 54 -0.48 9.02 -2.31
C VAL A 54 -0.87 10.02 -3.41
N PRO A 55 -1.75 9.64 -4.35
CA PRO A 55 -2.23 10.52 -5.39
C PRO A 55 -3.08 11.65 -4.80
N ALA A 56 -2.87 12.88 -5.28
CA ALA A 56 -3.63 14.05 -4.79
C ALA A 56 -5.13 13.93 -5.11
N GLU A 57 -5.46 13.28 -6.23
CA GLU A 57 -6.83 12.95 -6.62
C GLU A 57 -7.48 11.89 -5.72
N ALA A 58 -6.67 11.08 -5.03
CA ALA A 58 -7.16 10.06 -4.11
C ALA A 58 -7.39 10.62 -2.71
N MET A 59 -6.47 11.48 -2.25
CA MET A 59 -6.53 12.10 -0.93
C MET A 59 -5.90 13.49 -0.92
N SER A 60 -6.65 14.47 -0.42
CA SER A 60 -6.16 15.84 -0.19
C SER A 60 -5.28 15.97 1.05
N SER A 61 -5.40 15.03 1.99
CA SER A 61 -4.60 14.97 3.23
C SER A 61 -4.37 13.52 3.62
N CYS A 62 -3.26 13.23 4.30
CA CYS A 62 -2.91 11.85 4.64
C CYS A 62 -2.13 11.76 5.95
N SER A 63 -2.70 11.09 6.94
CA SER A 63 -1.98 10.68 8.14
C SER A 63 -1.39 9.29 7.92
N ARG A 64 -0.10 9.22 7.61
CA ARG A 64 0.57 7.96 7.29
C ARG A 64 0.86 7.15 8.56
N PRO A 65 0.84 5.81 8.49
CA PRO A 65 1.34 4.97 9.59
C PRO A 65 2.81 5.29 9.88
N ASN A 66 3.18 5.21 11.15
CA ASN A 66 4.55 5.36 11.64
C ASN A 66 5.43 4.11 11.44
N HIS A 67 4.92 3.10 10.72
CA HIS A 67 5.59 1.85 10.41
C HIS A 67 5.41 1.52 8.93
N ASN A 68 6.25 0.62 8.43
CA ASN A 68 6.20 0.15 7.05
C ASN A 68 5.69 -1.30 6.97
N TYR A 69 5.63 -1.84 5.76
CA TYR A 69 5.17 -3.21 5.54
C TYR A 69 5.99 -4.27 6.29
N GLN A 70 7.31 -4.04 6.46
CA GLN A 70 8.16 -4.95 7.21
C GLN A 70 7.80 -4.91 8.71
N GLY A 71 7.66 -3.72 9.29
CA GLY A 71 7.21 -3.56 10.68
C GLY A 71 5.85 -4.18 10.96
N TYR A 72 4.90 -4.06 10.02
CA TYR A 72 3.61 -4.76 10.07
C TYR A 72 3.77 -6.28 10.13
N LYS A 73 4.59 -6.87 9.24
CA LYS A 73 4.83 -8.33 9.24
C LYS A 73 5.53 -8.78 10.52
N ASP A 74 6.50 -8.02 11.01
CA ASP A 74 7.28 -8.38 12.19
C ASP A 74 6.41 -8.35 13.45
N ALA A 75 5.57 -7.33 13.62
CA ALA A 75 4.61 -7.26 14.72
C ALA A 75 3.67 -8.48 14.73
N TRP A 76 3.08 -8.82 13.58
CA TRP A 76 2.21 -9.99 13.48
C TRP A 76 2.94 -11.32 13.65
N LYS A 77 4.17 -11.44 13.16
CA LYS A 77 4.99 -12.65 13.34
C LYS A 77 5.32 -12.87 14.82
N ALA A 78 5.70 -11.81 15.53
CA ALA A 78 5.99 -11.86 16.96
C ALA A 78 4.74 -12.12 17.80
N PHE A 79 3.61 -11.50 17.47
CA PHE A 79 2.35 -11.78 18.15
C PHE A 79 1.91 -13.24 17.93
N CYS A 80 1.94 -13.71 16.69
CA CYS A 80 1.47 -15.05 16.34
C CYS A 80 2.40 -16.18 16.80
N SER A 81 3.69 -15.92 17.03
CA SER A 81 4.60 -16.88 17.66
C SER A 81 4.31 -17.08 19.16
N GLY A 82 3.54 -16.19 19.78
CA GLY A 82 3.27 -16.18 21.22
C GLY A 82 4.37 -15.51 22.04
N THR A 83 5.24 -14.72 21.39
CA THR A 83 6.26 -13.93 22.10
C THR A 83 5.66 -12.66 22.70
N THR A 84 6.27 -12.15 23.77
CA THR A 84 5.96 -10.81 24.29
C THR A 84 6.33 -9.76 23.25
N ILE A 85 5.39 -8.87 22.95
CA ILE A 85 5.54 -7.80 21.96
C ILE A 85 5.53 -6.42 22.63
N SER A 86 6.20 -5.43 22.03
CA SER A 86 6.20 -4.04 22.50
C SER A 86 4.82 -3.40 22.36
N GLU A 87 4.58 -2.28 23.07
CA GLU A 87 3.35 -1.48 22.92
C GLU A 87 3.11 -1.06 21.46
N SER A 88 4.15 -0.61 20.76
CA SER A 88 4.06 -0.27 19.35
C SER A 88 3.66 -1.44 18.46
N GLN A 89 4.13 -2.66 18.75
CA GLN A 89 3.72 -3.87 18.03
C GLN A 89 2.28 -4.27 18.39
N GLN A 90 1.87 -4.09 19.64
CA GLN A 90 0.48 -4.30 20.06
C GLN A 90 -0.46 -3.37 19.29
N ASP A 91 -0.10 -2.10 19.16
CA ASP A 91 -0.90 -1.13 18.42
C ASP A 91 -1.03 -1.51 16.94
N ILE A 92 0.05 -1.99 16.31
CA ILE A 92 0.01 -2.50 14.94
C ILE A 92 -0.97 -3.68 14.85
N VAL A 93 -0.87 -4.66 15.75
CA VAL A 93 -1.71 -5.86 15.73
C VAL A 93 -3.18 -5.53 15.98
N ARG A 94 -3.47 -4.63 16.94
CA ARG A 94 -4.84 -4.18 17.27
C ARG A 94 -5.49 -3.40 16.14
N ASN A 95 -4.72 -2.58 15.43
CA ASN A 95 -5.24 -1.67 14.41
C ASN A 95 -5.11 -2.20 12.99
N SER A 96 -4.73 -3.46 12.76
CA SER A 96 -4.58 -4.01 11.42
C SER A 96 -5.14 -5.43 11.31
N THR A 97 -5.14 -5.97 10.09
CA THR A 97 -5.60 -7.35 9.85
C THR A 97 -4.42 -8.30 9.82
N ARG A 98 -4.58 -9.52 10.35
CA ARG A 98 -3.57 -10.57 10.27
C ARG A 98 -3.12 -10.81 8.81
N PRO A 99 -1.80 -10.85 8.52
CA PRO A 99 -1.32 -11.15 7.19
C PRO A 99 -1.82 -12.51 6.71
N ALA A 100 -2.26 -12.60 5.45
CA ALA A 100 -2.72 -13.85 4.85
C ALA A 100 -1.58 -14.88 4.72
N SER A 101 -0.34 -14.41 4.70
CA SER A 101 0.89 -15.21 4.78
C SER A 101 1.10 -15.91 6.12
N ILE A 102 0.46 -15.46 7.21
CA ILE A 102 0.54 -16.09 8.54
C ILE A 102 -0.69 -16.98 8.75
N LYS A 103 -0.50 -18.30 8.60
CA LYS A 103 -1.60 -19.28 8.66
C LYS A 103 -2.06 -19.65 10.07
N SER A 104 -1.13 -19.64 11.03
CA SER A 104 -1.40 -19.99 12.42
C SER A 104 -1.01 -18.84 13.34
N CYS A 105 -1.80 -18.62 14.39
CA CYS A 105 -1.57 -17.54 15.34
C CYS A 105 -1.93 -17.98 16.75
N LYS A 106 -0.95 -17.96 17.66
CA LYS A 106 -1.13 -18.30 19.07
C LYS A 106 -1.44 -17.08 19.95
N GLY A 107 -1.15 -15.88 19.46
CA GLY A 107 -1.39 -14.63 20.17
C GLY A 107 -2.87 -14.46 20.50
N LYS A 108 -3.14 -13.92 21.69
CA LYS A 108 -4.46 -13.48 22.14
C LYS A 108 -4.34 -12.00 22.53
N LEU A 109 -5.23 -11.18 21.99
CA LEU A 109 -5.33 -9.75 22.32
C LEU A 109 -6.13 -9.53 23.60
#